data_AF-A0AAD5M1U8-F1
#
_entry.id   AF-A0AAD5M1U8-F1
#
_cell.length_a   1.000
_cell.length_b   1.000
_cell.length_c   1.000
_cell.angle_alpha   90.00
_cell.angle_beta   90.00
_cell.angle_gamma   90.00
#
_symmetry.space_group_name_H-M   'P 1'
#
loop_
_entity.id
_entity.type
_entity.pdbx_description
1 polymer ?
#
loop_
_entity_poly.entity_id
_entity_poly.type
_entity_poly.pdbx_seq_one_letter_code
_entity_poly.pdbx_strand_id
1 'polypeptide(L)'
;MAEESEVPRLDMATQADADPVDGDAQRSSNQQAATDDGADPADSPREFSLLVVLQPDGVRHRILVTPDHTVTALTEQICSDLRISPELLSFPDFVPAPGLTLNETTLATLGFDGAKDEERIVHAYVARKLSSGDYVMPDHIQVQVFDGSVRSLVSFMLPQHSHTDVPVDEQESFRTFAVEVVKFTGRKPYLGGFRHRKTMQIFHHASAQTVLTRARRNYGPRAYRETQTQELTTRSVQTRRESGTQMERHDLRLDSSKDRVLAAKPYFDSYQLQCLREDSVLLIQRLYRGYKARAYVHSLRDQRRRVAAMNQLEAQENAIQDADHQKREVQRRMHPKTVGDFEVLYNELDKWRQVETRKLEEDRTMSEDERQRAMEGILAKETKLLQTIDRLKLTASDSNRKQRIESMLQFMSRPKQWQMSDGGVREVHTPFTIRAKELMDLYHGLKLSLASVDERLDVLLNVKWTVKEFDCALTREIIELIDREADMLSRGRKKESLEGLRKRLTNLFLQFIENPEFNPEASALKHPKPT
;
A
#
# COMPACT_ATOMS: atom_id res chain seq x y z
N MET A 1 2.15 -27.25 -41.79
CA MET A 1 3.20 -26.39 -42.36
C MET A 1 3.72 -25.59 -41.17
N ALA A 2 4.69 -26.11 -40.40
CA ALA A 2 6.14 -26.16 -40.73
C ALA A 2 6.64 -24.73 -41.03
N GLU A 3 7.63 -24.13 -40.37
CA GLU A 3 8.95 -24.60 -39.91
C GLU A 3 9.33 -23.80 -38.64
N GLU A 4 9.95 -24.34 -37.58
CA GLU A 4 11.35 -24.78 -37.43
C GLU A 4 12.43 -23.72 -37.76
N SER A 5 13.14 -23.26 -36.73
CA SER A 5 14.53 -22.78 -36.71
C SER A 5 14.81 -22.17 -35.33
N GLU A 6 16.00 -22.16 -34.75
CA GLU A 6 17.15 -23.06 -34.74
C GLU A 6 17.94 -22.68 -33.47
N VAL A 7 18.79 -23.57 -33.00
CA VAL A 7 19.57 -23.46 -31.74
C VAL A 7 20.73 -22.45 -31.92
N PRO A 8 21.42 -22.02 -30.84
CA PRO A 8 22.67 -22.70 -30.54
C PRO A 8 22.95 -22.96 -29.05
N ARG A 9 23.63 -24.09 -28.84
CA ARG A 9 24.32 -24.55 -27.63
C ARG A 9 25.51 -23.65 -27.32
N LEU A 10 25.82 -23.53 -26.04
CA LEU A 10 27.17 -23.28 -25.54
C LEU A 10 27.35 -24.14 -24.28
N ASP A 11 28.03 -25.27 -24.48
CA ASP A 11 28.68 -26.04 -23.42
C ASP A 11 29.92 -25.27 -22.96
N MET A 12 30.17 -25.24 -21.65
CA MET A 12 31.51 -25.25 -21.05
C MET A 12 31.39 -25.78 -19.62
N ALA A 13 32.17 -26.83 -19.38
CA ALA A 13 32.42 -27.46 -18.09
C ALA A 13 32.99 -26.47 -17.06
N THR A 14 33.01 -26.82 -15.77
CA THR A 14 34.22 -27.31 -15.06
C THR A 14 33.94 -27.42 -13.54
N GLN A 15 34.21 -28.61 -13.01
CA GLN A 15 34.71 -29.01 -11.68
C GLN A 15 34.15 -28.44 -10.37
N ALA A 16 33.71 -29.40 -9.56
CA ALA A 16 33.76 -29.41 -8.11
C ALA A 16 35.21 -29.40 -7.60
N ASP A 17 35.43 -28.78 -6.44
CA ASP A 17 36.28 -29.28 -5.35
C ASP A 17 36.12 -28.34 -4.15
N ALA A 18 35.52 -28.85 -3.07
CA ALA A 18 35.51 -28.20 -1.76
C ALA A 18 35.49 -29.30 -0.68
N ASP A 19 36.69 -29.61 -0.21
CA ASP A 19 37.04 -30.10 1.13
C ASP A 19 38.31 -29.30 1.51
N PRO A 20 38.77 -29.19 2.78
CA PRO A 20 38.51 -30.09 3.92
C PRO A 20 38.33 -29.38 5.29
N VAL A 21 38.15 -30.18 6.35
CA VAL A 21 39.02 -30.26 7.56
C VAL A 21 38.23 -30.56 8.84
N ASP A 22 38.38 -31.82 9.28
CA ASP A 22 38.68 -32.36 10.62
C ASP A 22 38.06 -31.80 11.91
N GLY A 23 37.67 -32.76 12.76
CA GLY A 23 37.41 -32.57 14.18
C GLY A 23 37.08 -33.88 14.90
N ASP A 24 38.13 -34.56 15.32
CA ASP A 24 38.23 -35.91 15.89
C ASP A 24 37.49 -36.20 17.22
N ALA A 25 37.17 -37.50 17.37
CA ALA A 25 37.32 -38.40 18.53
C ALA A 25 36.68 -38.11 19.91
N GLN A 26 35.92 -39.11 20.41
CA GLN A 26 36.19 -39.93 21.62
C GLN A 26 34.98 -40.85 21.90
N ARG A 27 35.00 -42.16 21.59
CA ARG A 27 35.51 -43.34 22.34
C ARG A 27 34.88 -43.60 23.72
N SER A 28 34.17 -44.75 23.79
CA SER A 28 34.11 -45.77 24.87
C SER A 28 33.51 -45.35 26.23
N SER A 29 32.77 -46.14 27.00
CA SER A 29 32.28 -47.53 26.98
C SER A 29 31.64 -47.72 28.37
N ASN A 30 30.53 -48.46 28.53
CA ASN A 30 30.48 -49.43 29.62
C ASN A 30 29.37 -50.47 29.45
N GLN A 31 29.76 -51.69 29.80
CA GLN A 31 29.06 -52.96 29.68
C GLN A 31 28.32 -53.34 31.00
N GLN A 32 27.65 -54.49 30.91
CA GLN A 32 27.20 -55.43 31.95
C GLN A 32 25.71 -55.31 32.32
N ALA A 33 24.93 -56.39 32.42
CA ALA A 33 25.26 -57.80 32.58
C ALA A 33 24.20 -58.72 31.93
N ALA A 34 24.64 -59.93 31.63
CA ALA A 34 23.89 -61.04 31.07
C ALA A 34 23.04 -61.79 32.11
N THR A 35 21.96 -62.43 31.64
CA THR A 35 21.62 -63.82 32.00
C THR A 35 20.99 -64.49 30.78
N ASP A 36 21.57 -65.63 30.43
CA ASP A 36 21.22 -66.56 29.37
C ASP A 36 20.39 -67.71 29.98
N ASP A 37 19.31 -68.12 29.30
CA ASP A 37 18.92 -69.54 29.20
C ASP A 37 17.82 -69.70 28.13
N GLY A 38 18.04 -70.61 27.18
CA GLY A 38 17.32 -70.70 25.91
C GLY A 38 16.13 -71.67 25.85
N ALA A 39 15.34 -71.51 24.79
CA ALA A 39 14.60 -72.55 24.07
C ALA A 39 13.94 -71.95 22.79
N ASP A 40 14.42 -72.34 21.60
CA ASP A 40 13.77 -72.17 20.28
C ASP A 40 12.73 -73.31 20.03
N PRO A 41 11.93 -73.30 18.94
CA PRO A 41 11.16 -72.22 18.30
C PRO A 41 9.75 -72.67 17.84
N ALA A 42 8.76 -71.77 17.78
CA ALA A 42 7.60 -71.90 16.88
C ALA A 42 6.87 -70.55 16.75
N ASP A 43 6.64 -70.12 15.50
CA ASP A 43 5.85 -68.95 15.07
C ASP A 43 6.39 -67.55 15.38
N SER A 44 7.49 -67.18 14.72
CA SER A 44 7.82 -65.75 14.47
C SER A 44 7.39 -65.35 13.05
N PRO A 45 6.62 -64.26 12.85
CA PRO A 45 6.20 -63.82 11.52
C PRO A 45 7.42 -63.46 10.66
N ARG A 46 7.49 -63.98 9.43
CA ARG A 46 8.58 -63.66 8.50
C ARG A 46 8.48 -62.19 8.08
N GLU A 47 9.42 -61.37 8.54
CA GLU A 47 9.60 -59.99 8.09
C GLU A 47 10.23 -59.96 6.69
N PHE A 48 9.76 -59.06 5.82
CA PHE A 48 10.37 -58.80 4.52
C PHE A 48 10.45 -57.29 4.25
N SER A 49 11.36 -56.88 3.36
CA SER A 49 11.54 -55.46 3.03
C SER A 49 10.74 -55.04 1.79
N LEU A 50 9.93 -54.00 1.95
CA LEU A 50 9.15 -53.37 0.88
C LEU A 50 9.79 -52.03 0.46
N LEU A 51 9.95 -51.80 -0.84
CA LEU A 51 10.44 -50.53 -1.40
C LEU A 51 9.27 -49.70 -1.91
N VAL A 52 8.97 -48.59 -1.25
CA VAL A 52 7.90 -47.66 -1.65
C VAL A 52 8.51 -46.51 -2.44
N VAL A 53 8.03 -46.29 -3.67
CA VAL A 53 8.46 -45.21 -4.56
C VAL A 53 7.38 -44.15 -4.62
N LEU A 54 7.67 -42.99 -4.04
CA LEU A 54 6.75 -41.84 -3.93
C LEU A 54 6.78 -41.01 -5.21
N GLN A 55 5.70 -41.00 -5.98
CA GLN A 55 5.52 -40.15 -7.15
C GLN A 55 4.82 -38.82 -6.77
N PRO A 56 5.13 -37.69 -7.43
CA PRO A 56 5.93 -37.54 -8.66
C PRO A 56 7.44 -37.37 -8.45
N ASP A 57 7.91 -37.18 -7.21
CA ASP A 57 9.29 -36.77 -6.93
C ASP A 57 10.30 -37.95 -6.95
N GLY A 58 9.81 -39.20 -7.04
CA GLY A 58 10.62 -40.41 -7.25
C GLY A 58 11.37 -40.92 -6.01
N VAL A 59 10.99 -40.46 -4.82
CA VAL A 59 11.68 -40.80 -3.55
C VAL A 59 11.47 -42.28 -3.23
N ARG A 60 12.56 -43.01 -2.95
CA ARG A 60 12.53 -44.44 -2.59
C ARG A 60 12.68 -44.58 -1.08
N HIS A 61 11.70 -45.23 -0.44
CA HIS A 61 11.69 -45.47 1.00
C HIS A 61 11.58 -46.97 1.28
N ARG A 62 12.47 -47.52 2.11
CA ARG A 62 12.51 -48.97 2.41
C ARG A 62 11.96 -49.22 3.81
N ILE A 63 11.00 -50.13 3.92
CA ILE A 63 10.32 -50.45 5.18
C ILE A 63 10.35 -51.96 5.42
N LEU A 64 10.53 -52.38 6.68
CA LEU A 64 10.38 -53.77 7.10
C LEU A 64 8.93 -54.01 7.53
N VAL A 65 8.29 -55.01 6.93
CA VAL A 65 6.87 -55.27 7.13
C VAL A 65 6.62 -56.78 7.26
N THR A 66 5.61 -57.17 8.05
CA THR A 66 5.12 -58.56 8.13
C THR A 66 3.87 -58.73 7.26
N PRO A 67 3.57 -59.96 6.77
CA PRO A 67 2.42 -60.23 5.91
C PRO A 67 1.06 -59.84 6.53
N ASP A 68 0.98 -59.76 7.86
CA ASP A 68 -0.24 -59.41 8.60
C ASP A 68 -0.48 -57.90 8.73
N HIS A 69 0.46 -57.04 8.32
CA HIS A 69 0.23 -55.59 8.37
C HIS A 69 -0.91 -55.19 7.44
N THR A 70 -1.83 -54.37 7.96
CA THR A 70 -2.86 -53.72 7.15
C THR A 70 -2.28 -52.56 6.36
N VAL A 71 -2.95 -52.17 5.29
CA VAL A 71 -2.58 -50.98 4.51
C VAL A 71 -2.56 -49.72 5.39
N THR A 72 -3.44 -49.60 6.39
CA THR A 72 -3.43 -48.52 7.38
C THR A 72 -2.19 -48.50 8.27
N ALA A 73 -1.76 -49.64 8.77
CA ALA A 73 -0.52 -49.72 9.55
C ALA A 73 0.69 -49.34 8.70
N LEU A 74 0.70 -49.75 7.42
CA LEU A 74 1.75 -49.37 6.47
C LEU A 74 1.72 -47.87 6.14
N THR A 75 0.54 -47.27 5.95
CA THR A 75 0.44 -45.82 5.69
C THR A 75 0.90 -45.01 6.89
N GLU A 76 0.50 -45.41 8.11
CA GLU A 76 0.94 -44.76 9.35
C GLU A 76 2.45 -44.86 9.54
N GLN A 77 3.05 -46.01 9.24
CA GLN A 77 4.50 -46.19 9.33
C GLN A 77 5.23 -45.28 8.34
N ILE A 78 4.82 -45.23 7.07
CA ILE A 78 5.38 -44.30 6.05
C ILE A 78 5.21 -42.85 6.48
N CYS A 79 4.03 -42.49 6.99
CA CYS A 79 3.73 -41.15 7.45
C CYS A 79 4.56 -40.75 8.66
N SER A 80 4.83 -41.68 9.57
CA SER A 80 5.70 -41.45 10.74
C SER A 80 7.16 -41.26 10.33
N ASP A 81 7.66 -42.08 9.41
CA ASP A 81 9.05 -42.03 8.94
C ASP A 81 9.35 -40.77 8.12
N LEU A 82 8.43 -40.42 7.21
CA LEU A 82 8.63 -39.31 6.26
C LEU A 82 7.96 -38.00 6.69
N ARG A 83 7.25 -38.00 7.82
CA ARG A 83 6.48 -36.85 8.35
C ARG A 83 5.47 -36.28 7.35
N ILE A 84 4.82 -37.14 6.58
CA ILE A 84 3.77 -36.80 5.61
C ILE A 84 2.40 -37.03 6.25
N SER A 85 1.40 -36.19 5.97
CA SER A 85 0.03 -36.41 6.44
C SER A 85 -0.64 -37.57 5.67
N PRO A 86 -1.33 -38.50 6.35
CA PRO A 86 -1.88 -39.71 5.74
C PRO A 86 -2.92 -39.44 4.64
N GLU A 87 -3.63 -38.31 4.71
CA GLU A 87 -4.62 -37.88 3.69
C GLU A 87 -4.01 -37.55 2.32
N LEU A 88 -2.68 -37.35 2.26
CA LEU A 88 -1.99 -36.98 1.02
C LEU A 88 -1.39 -38.19 0.30
N LEU A 89 -1.44 -39.40 0.88
CA LEU A 89 -0.80 -40.60 0.36
C LEU A 89 -1.85 -41.55 -0.23
N SER A 90 -1.72 -41.90 -1.51
CA SER A 90 -2.60 -42.89 -2.15
C SER A 90 -1.80 -44.00 -2.82
N PHE A 91 -2.33 -45.23 -2.75
CA PHE A 91 -1.75 -46.43 -3.33
C PHE A 91 -2.64 -46.92 -4.47
N PRO A 92 -2.43 -46.43 -5.71
CA PRO A 92 -3.27 -46.82 -6.84
C PRO A 92 -3.12 -48.30 -7.23
N ASP A 93 -1.99 -48.92 -6.86
CA ASP A 93 -1.69 -50.31 -7.22
C ASP A 93 -2.34 -51.34 -6.28
N PHE A 94 -2.94 -50.91 -5.16
CA PHE A 94 -3.64 -51.81 -4.24
C PHE A 94 -5.08 -52.03 -4.73
N VAL A 95 -5.42 -53.29 -5.01
CA VAL A 95 -6.78 -53.70 -5.39
C VAL A 95 -7.38 -54.48 -4.22
N PRO A 96 -8.47 -54.00 -3.60
CA PRO A 96 -9.03 -54.68 -2.44
C PRO A 96 -9.72 -55.99 -2.83
N ALA A 97 -9.69 -56.98 -1.93
CA ALA A 97 -10.45 -58.22 -2.09
C ALA A 97 -11.97 -57.95 -2.06
N PRO A 98 -12.80 -58.74 -2.77
CA PRO A 98 -14.23 -58.50 -2.85
C PRO A 98 -14.87 -58.57 -1.45
N GLY A 99 -15.39 -57.44 -0.97
CA GLY A 99 -16.08 -57.31 0.31
C GLY A 99 -15.29 -56.61 1.44
N LEU A 100 -14.04 -56.19 1.21
CA LEU A 100 -13.22 -55.45 2.18
C LEU A 100 -12.89 -54.04 1.70
N THR A 101 -12.77 -53.09 2.63
CA THR A 101 -12.26 -51.74 2.32
C THR A 101 -10.73 -51.75 2.22
N LEU A 102 -10.14 -50.90 1.37
CA LEU A 102 -8.68 -50.82 1.16
C LEU A 102 -7.86 -50.67 2.45
N ASN A 103 -8.45 -50.05 3.46
CA ASN A 103 -7.80 -49.78 4.74
C ASN A 103 -7.65 -51.03 5.62
N GLU A 104 -8.50 -52.03 5.41
CA GLU A 104 -8.58 -53.26 6.22
C GLU A 104 -7.90 -54.45 5.55
N THR A 105 -7.49 -54.33 4.28
CA THR A 105 -6.78 -55.40 3.58
C THR A 105 -5.36 -55.57 4.11
N THR A 106 -4.98 -56.80 4.42
CA THR A 106 -3.61 -57.15 4.83
C THR A 106 -2.70 -57.33 3.62
N LEU A 107 -1.41 -57.09 3.80
CA LEU A 107 -0.42 -57.22 2.73
C LEU A 107 -0.36 -58.64 2.15
N ALA A 108 -0.64 -59.68 2.94
CA ALA A 108 -0.82 -61.05 2.45
C ALA A 108 -1.94 -61.17 1.41
N THR A 109 -3.08 -60.49 1.61
CA THR A 109 -4.21 -60.51 0.66
C THR A 109 -3.94 -59.72 -0.62
N LEU A 110 -3.03 -58.75 -0.55
CA LEU A 110 -2.51 -58.01 -1.71
C LEU A 110 -1.36 -58.76 -2.43
N GLY A 111 -1.07 -59.99 -2.00
CA GLY A 111 -0.10 -60.90 -2.62
C GLY A 111 1.31 -60.80 -2.05
N PHE A 112 1.57 -59.98 -1.02
CA PHE A 112 2.87 -59.81 -0.36
C PHE A 112 3.02 -60.80 0.81
N ASP A 113 3.38 -62.04 0.49
CA ASP A 113 3.45 -63.20 1.38
C ASP A 113 4.87 -63.55 1.90
N GLY A 114 5.88 -62.75 1.55
CA GLY A 114 7.26 -62.93 2.04
C GLY A 114 7.94 -64.24 1.59
N ALA A 115 7.44 -64.91 0.55
CA ALA A 115 7.89 -66.26 0.17
C ALA A 115 9.14 -66.30 -0.73
N LYS A 116 9.66 -65.16 -1.21
CA LYS A 116 10.86 -65.07 -2.07
C LYS A 116 11.65 -63.79 -1.72
N ASP A 117 12.98 -63.90 -1.63
CA ASP A 117 13.95 -62.82 -1.36
C ASP A 117 14.05 -61.77 -2.50
N GLU A 118 12.93 -61.36 -3.09
CA GLU A 118 12.87 -60.32 -4.11
C GLU A 118 12.33 -59.02 -3.51
N GLU A 119 13.08 -57.91 -3.67
CA GLU A 119 12.63 -56.58 -3.25
C GLU A 119 11.38 -56.17 -4.04
N ARG A 120 10.24 -56.07 -3.36
CA ARG A 120 8.98 -55.69 -4.00
C ARG A 120 8.80 -54.19 -3.98
N ILE A 121 8.51 -53.63 -5.16
CA ILE A 121 8.36 -52.18 -5.39
C ILE A 121 6.87 -51.83 -5.40
N VAL A 122 6.49 -50.83 -4.62
CA VAL A 122 5.12 -50.28 -4.59
C VAL A 122 5.18 -48.79 -4.94
N HIS A 123 4.31 -48.34 -5.85
CA HIS A 123 4.20 -46.92 -6.16
C HIS A 123 3.13 -46.27 -5.28
N ALA A 124 3.51 -45.18 -4.60
CA ALA A 124 2.60 -44.37 -3.81
C ALA A 124 2.59 -42.94 -4.37
N TYR A 125 1.42 -42.32 -4.50
CA TYR A 125 1.28 -40.95 -4.96
C TYR A 125 1.10 -40.01 -3.79
N VAL A 126 1.88 -38.92 -3.78
CA VAL A 126 1.75 -37.84 -2.81
C VAL A 126 1.03 -36.65 -3.46
N ALA A 127 -0.19 -36.35 -3.01
CA ALA A 127 -0.92 -35.18 -3.47
C ALA A 127 -0.18 -33.89 -3.05
N ARG A 128 0.23 -33.06 -4.03
CA ARG A 128 0.85 -31.75 -3.74
C ARG A 128 -0.19 -30.82 -3.12
N LYS A 129 0.13 -30.21 -1.97
CA LYS A 129 -0.65 -29.08 -1.44
C LYS A 129 -0.66 -27.96 -2.49
N LEU A 130 -1.85 -27.47 -2.88
CA LEU A 130 -1.97 -26.31 -3.75
C LEU A 130 -1.21 -25.13 -3.13
N SER A 131 -0.20 -24.62 -3.83
CA SER A 131 0.45 -23.36 -3.44
C SER A 131 -0.43 -22.19 -3.89
N SER A 132 -0.36 -21.07 -3.17
CA SER A 132 -1.16 -19.87 -3.42
C SER A 132 -1.01 -19.26 -4.83
N GLY A 133 -0.03 -19.71 -5.62
CA GLY A 133 0.19 -19.26 -7.00
C GLY A 133 -0.69 -19.93 -8.07
N ASP A 134 -1.28 -21.09 -7.78
CA ASP A 134 -2.07 -21.87 -8.76
C ASP A 134 -3.59 -21.77 -8.51
N TYR A 135 -4.01 -20.93 -7.56
CA TYR A 135 -5.42 -20.73 -7.23
C TYR A 135 -6.12 -19.92 -8.32
N VAL A 136 -6.89 -20.59 -9.16
CA VAL A 136 -7.84 -19.96 -10.08
C VAL A 136 -9.17 -19.83 -9.36
N MET A 137 -9.62 -18.59 -9.11
CA MET A 137 -10.90 -18.34 -8.46
C MET A 137 -12.05 -18.90 -9.33
N PRO A 138 -12.87 -19.83 -8.82
CA PRO A 138 -13.96 -20.42 -9.59
C PRO A 138 -15.05 -19.39 -9.88
N ASP A 139 -15.79 -19.59 -10.98
CA ASP A 139 -16.90 -18.70 -11.39
C ASP A 139 -18.07 -18.76 -10.40
N HIS A 140 -18.19 -19.85 -9.66
CA HIS A 140 -19.21 -20.05 -8.64
C HIS A 140 -18.56 -20.57 -7.37
N ILE A 141 -18.80 -19.90 -6.25
CA ILE A 141 -18.36 -20.36 -4.94
C ILE A 141 -19.55 -20.95 -4.22
N GLN A 142 -19.41 -22.21 -3.79
CA GLN A 142 -20.39 -22.82 -2.91
C GLN A 142 -20.15 -22.35 -1.48
N VAL A 143 -21.09 -21.56 -0.98
CA VAL A 143 -21.05 -21.06 0.39
C VAL A 143 -22.00 -21.91 1.21
N GLN A 144 -21.46 -22.67 2.15
CA GLN A 144 -22.25 -23.39 3.14
C GLN A 144 -22.58 -22.44 4.29
N VAL A 145 -23.85 -22.08 4.40
CA VAL A 145 -24.34 -21.26 5.50
C VAL A 145 -25.01 -22.17 6.51
N PHE A 146 -24.53 -22.12 7.75
CA PHE A 146 -25.14 -22.85 8.86
C PHE A 146 -26.54 -22.29 9.13
N ASP A 147 -27.58 -23.08 8.87
CA ASP A 147 -28.95 -22.70 9.17
C ASP A 147 -29.30 -23.13 10.59
N GLY A 148 -29.18 -22.19 11.54
CA GLY A 148 -29.51 -22.43 12.94
C GLY A 148 -30.99 -22.72 13.22
N SER A 149 -31.87 -22.73 12.20
CA SER A 149 -33.32 -22.92 12.38
C SER A 149 -33.73 -24.34 12.78
N VAL A 150 -32.88 -25.36 12.57
CA VAL A 150 -33.26 -26.77 12.83
C VAL A 150 -32.88 -27.24 14.23
N ARG A 151 -31.98 -26.53 14.93
CA ARG A 151 -31.61 -26.85 16.32
C ARG A 151 -32.77 -26.78 17.32
N SER A 152 -33.87 -26.11 16.97
CA SER A 152 -34.96 -25.83 17.91
C SER A 152 -36.01 -26.95 18.02
N LEU A 153 -36.09 -27.90 17.08
CA LEU A 153 -37.19 -28.89 17.10
C LEU A 153 -36.78 -30.29 17.56
N VAL A 154 -35.51 -30.68 17.46
CA VAL A 154 -35.09 -32.05 17.84
C VAL A 154 -34.78 -32.18 19.34
N SER A 155 -34.44 -31.08 20.03
CA SER A 155 -34.15 -31.11 21.47
C SER A 155 -35.39 -31.22 22.38
N PHE A 156 -36.61 -31.24 21.83
CA PHE A 156 -37.86 -31.07 22.61
C PHE A 156 -38.81 -32.27 22.66
N MET A 157 -38.51 -33.38 21.98
CA MET A 157 -39.34 -34.58 22.05
C MET A 157 -38.51 -35.81 22.37
N LEU A 158 -38.20 -36.04 23.65
CA LEU A 158 -38.01 -37.39 24.21
C LEU A 158 -38.01 -37.32 25.77
N PRO A 159 -38.89 -38.08 26.46
CA PRO A 159 -38.87 -38.20 27.91
C PRO A 159 -37.77 -39.18 28.35
N GLN A 160 -37.12 -38.85 29.47
CA GLN A 160 -36.20 -39.75 30.15
C GLN A 160 -36.97 -41.00 30.58
N HIS A 161 -36.50 -42.20 30.24
CA HIS A 161 -36.29 -43.38 31.10
C HIS A 161 -35.92 -44.59 30.21
N SER A 162 -34.90 -45.34 30.65
CA SER A 162 -34.32 -46.57 30.10
C SER A 162 -33.25 -46.45 28.99
N HIS A 163 -32.27 -47.33 29.15
CA HIS A 163 -30.91 -47.33 28.61
C HIS A 163 -30.88 -48.30 27.42
N THR A 164 -30.74 -47.78 26.21
CA THR A 164 -30.28 -48.52 25.03
C THR A 164 -29.56 -47.54 24.11
N ASP A 165 -28.27 -47.78 23.90
CA ASP A 165 -27.45 -47.01 22.97
C ASP A 165 -27.87 -47.32 21.53
N VAL A 166 -28.50 -46.35 20.87
CA VAL A 166 -28.70 -46.32 19.42
C VAL A 166 -27.93 -45.10 18.91
N PRO A 167 -27.04 -45.24 17.91
CA PRO A 167 -26.28 -44.11 17.38
C PRO A 167 -27.24 -43.20 16.60
N VAL A 168 -27.51 -42.02 17.15
CA VAL A 168 -28.23 -40.97 16.44
C VAL A 168 -27.22 -40.20 15.61
N ASP A 169 -27.24 -40.39 14.30
CA ASP A 169 -26.44 -39.61 13.35
C ASP A 169 -26.86 -38.13 13.43
N GLU A 170 -26.01 -37.29 14.03
CA GLU A 170 -26.14 -35.84 14.05
C GLU A 170 -25.87 -35.27 12.65
N GLN A 171 -26.87 -35.29 11.76
CA GLN A 171 -26.77 -34.61 10.47
C GLN A 171 -26.98 -33.10 10.65
N GLU A 172 -25.88 -32.37 10.82
CA GLU A 172 -25.84 -30.91 10.77
C GLU A 172 -26.36 -30.39 9.42
N SER A 173 -27.49 -29.66 9.43
CA SER A 173 -28.13 -29.18 8.21
C SER A 173 -27.50 -27.88 7.72
N PHE A 174 -26.52 -27.98 6.82
CA PHE A 174 -25.97 -26.85 6.08
C PHE A 174 -26.79 -26.56 4.82
N ARG A 175 -27.12 -25.28 4.57
CA ARG A 175 -27.68 -24.88 3.28
C ARG A 175 -26.55 -24.34 2.40
N THR A 176 -26.29 -25.05 1.32
CA THR A 176 -25.28 -24.67 0.33
C THR A 176 -25.96 -23.85 -0.77
N PHE A 177 -25.48 -22.62 -1.00
CA PHE A 177 -25.91 -21.81 -2.14
C PHE A 177 -24.70 -21.45 -3.01
N ALA A 178 -24.88 -21.49 -4.32
CA ALA A 178 -23.86 -21.10 -5.28
C ALA A 178 -23.92 -19.58 -5.52
N VAL A 179 -22.84 -18.88 -5.19
CA VAL A 179 -22.69 -17.45 -5.43
C VAL A 179 -21.86 -17.26 -6.70
N GLU A 180 -22.40 -16.55 -7.68
CA GLU A 180 -21.72 -16.20 -8.91
C GLU A 180 -20.67 -15.10 -8.65
N VAL A 181 -19.44 -15.37 -9.06
CA VAL A 181 -18.30 -14.46 -8.88
C VAL A 181 -18.09 -13.68 -10.17
N VAL A 182 -18.46 -12.40 -10.17
CA VAL A 182 -18.18 -11.51 -11.29
C VAL A 182 -16.69 -11.19 -11.33
N LYS A 183 -15.96 -11.82 -12.26
CA LYS A 183 -14.53 -11.62 -12.46
C LYS A 183 -14.25 -10.27 -13.11
N PHE A 184 -13.26 -9.56 -12.58
CA PHE A 184 -12.77 -8.32 -13.18
C PHE A 184 -12.15 -8.62 -14.57
N THR A 185 -12.72 -8.07 -15.63
CA THR A 185 -12.31 -8.29 -17.03
C THR A 185 -11.22 -7.34 -17.51
N GLY A 186 -10.80 -6.39 -16.67
CA GLY A 186 -9.75 -5.44 -17.01
C GLY A 186 -8.35 -6.03 -16.90
N ARG A 187 -7.44 -5.62 -17.79
CA ARG A 187 -6.00 -5.87 -17.61
C ARG A 187 -5.47 -4.90 -16.56
N LYS A 188 -4.94 -5.42 -15.46
CA LYS A 188 -4.27 -4.59 -14.46
C LYS A 188 -3.04 -3.92 -15.12
N PRO A 189 -2.92 -2.58 -15.11
CA PRO A 189 -1.77 -1.91 -15.70
C PRO A 189 -0.48 -2.33 -14.98
N TYR A 190 0.56 -2.68 -15.75
CA TYR A 190 1.84 -3.09 -15.20
C TYR A 190 2.62 -1.87 -14.70
N LEU A 191 2.61 -1.68 -13.38
CA LEU A 191 3.28 -0.57 -12.69
C LEU A 191 4.65 -0.97 -12.09
N GLY A 192 5.26 -2.05 -12.62
CA GLY A 192 6.54 -2.60 -12.15
C GLY A 192 6.43 -3.85 -11.27
N GLY A 193 7.53 -4.59 -11.18
CA GLY A 193 7.62 -5.87 -10.47
C GLY A 193 8.87 -6.69 -10.84
N PHE A 194 9.04 -7.85 -10.20
CA PHE A 194 10.13 -8.80 -10.47
C PHE A 194 9.56 -10.12 -10.99
N ARG A 195 10.24 -10.73 -11.97
CA ARG A 195 9.89 -12.06 -12.48
C ARG A 195 10.86 -13.10 -11.93
N HIS A 196 10.34 -14.11 -11.23
CA HIS A 196 11.18 -15.21 -10.78
C HIS A 196 11.63 -16.06 -11.98
N ARG A 197 12.94 -16.26 -12.14
CA ARG A 197 13.53 -16.83 -13.37
C ARG A 197 13.16 -18.29 -13.64
N LYS A 198 12.95 -19.10 -12.60
CA LYS A 198 12.66 -20.55 -12.73
C LYS A 198 11.17 -20.85 -12.84
N THR A 199 10.32 -20.10 -12.14
CA THR A 199 8.86 -20.34 -12.12
C THR A 199 8.08 -19.39 -13.02
N MET A 200 8.75 -18.39 -13.61
CA MET A 200 8.18 -17.32 -14.44
C MET A 200 7.08 -16.49 -13.76
N GLN A 201 6.84 -16.67 -12.45
CA GLN A 201 5.86 -15.88 -11.71
C GLN A 201 6.27 -14.41 -11.63
N ILE A 202 5.29 -13.54 -11.85
CA ILE A 202 5.45 -12.09 -11.88
C ILE A 202 4.95 -11.52 -10.55
N PHE A 203 5.86 -10.97 -9.76
CA PHE A 203 5.57 -10.31 -8.49
C PHE A 203 5.45 -8.80 -8.71
N HIS A 204 4.25 -8.25 -8.58
CA HIS A 204 4.04 -6.79 -8.66
C HIS A 204 4.48 -6.08 -7.38
N HIS A 205 5.02 -4.86 -7.49
CA HIS A 205 5.34 -4.03 -6.32
C HIS A 205 4.10 -3.78 -5.44
N ALA A 206 4.30 -3.69 -4.11
CA ALA A 206 3.23 -3.51 -3.13
C ALA A 206 2.38 -2.24 -3.36
N SER A 207 2.98 -1.20 -3.93
CA SER A 207 2.30 0.04 -4.34
C SER A 207 1.22 -0.16 -5.39
N ALA A 208 1.25 -1.25 -6.15
CA ALA A 208 0.24 -1.60 -7.16
C ALA A 208 -0.89 -2.48 -6.59
N GLN A 209 -0.82 -2.90 -5.32
CA GLN A 209 -1.78 -3.85 -4.72
C GLN A 209 -2.78 -3.18 -3.77
N THR A 210 -2.47 -1.98 -3.24
CA THR A 210 -3.38 -1.21 -2.38
C THR A 210 -3.23 0.29 -2.65
N VAL A 211 -4.34 1.04 -2.61
CA VAL A 211 -4.34 2.51 -2.74
C VAL A 211 -3.75 3.09 -1.45
N LEU A 212 -2.47 3.44 -1.49
CA LEU A 212 -1.81 4.18 -0.41
C LEU A 212 -2.02 5.67 -0.65
N THR A 213 -2.93 6.30 0.08
CA THR A 213 -3.26 7.72 -0.05
C THR A 213 -2.14 8.67 0.38
N ARG A 214 -1.05 8.20 1.01
CA ARG A 214 0.16 9.00 1.29
C ARG A 214 1.40 8.12 1.42
N ALA A 215 2.49 8.52 0.78
CA ALA A 215 3.82 7.99 1.02
C ALA A 215 4.25 8.37 2.45
N ARG A 216 4.35 7.39 3.36
CA ARG A 216 4.95 7.62 4.68
C ARG A 216 6.46 7.82 4.48
N ARG A 217 7.00 8.93 4.98
CA ARG A 217 8.44 9.10 5.19
C ARG A 217 8.90 7.99 6.15
N ASN A 218 9.78 7.11 5.68
CA ASN A 218 10.40 6.07 6.48
C ASN A 218 11.40 6.71 7.46
N TYR A 219 10.92 7.18 8.61
CA TYR A 219 11.72 7.11 9.82
C TYR A 219 11.46 5.73 10.40
N GLY A 220 12.39 4.79 10.24
CA GLY A 220 12.27 3.47 10.84
C GLY A 220 12.07 3.61 12.36
N PRO A 221 11.00 3.06 12.95
CA PRO A 221 10.80 3.15 14.39
C PRO A 221 11.84 2.27 15.10
N ARG A 222 12.69 2.87 15.95
CA ARG A 222 13.72 2.19 16.77
C ARG A 222 13.14 1.39 17.95
N ALA A 223 11.82 1.28 18.06
CA ALA A 223 11.15 0.41 19.01
C ALA A 223 9.92 -0.20 18.34
N TYR A 224 9.86 -1.52 18.29
CA TYR A 224 8.63 -2.25 18.00
C TYR A 224 8.19 -2.91 19.31
N ARG A 225 6.92 -2.73 19.67
CA ARG A 225 6.27 -3.47 20.75
C ARG A 225 5.16 -4.26 20.08
N GLU A 226 5.53 -5.41 19.55
CA GLU A 226 4.55 -6.33 18.98
C GLU A 226 3.72 -6.90 20.12
N THR A 227 2.41 -6.71 20.02
CA THR A 227 1.45 -7.40 20.89
C THR A 227 0.47 -8.11 19.98
N GLN A 228 0.40 -9.43 20.13
CA GLN A 228 -0.57 -10.23 19.42
C GLN A 228 -1.94 -9.91 19.99
N THR A 229 -2.81 -9.29 19.18
CA THR A 229 -4.21 -9.07 19.54
C THR A 229 -4.95 -10.40 19.43
N GLN A 230 -5.09 -11.11 20.55
CA GLN A 230 -5.89 -12.33 20.64
C GLN A 230 -7.30 -12.01 21.16
N GLU A 231 -8.31 -12.66 20.59
CA GLU A 231 -9.67 -12.65 21.15
C GLU A 231 -9.71 -13.62 22.36
N LEU A 232 -9.62 -13.06 23.57
CA LEU A 232 -9.70 -13.84 24.80
C LEU A 232 -11.16 -14.12 25.13
N THR A 233 -11.58 -15.38 25.03
CA THR A 233 -12.92 -15.84 25.44
C THR A 233 -12.82 -16.71 26.67
N THR A 234 -13.71 -16.50 27.64
CA THR A 234 -13.80 -17.32 28.85
C THR A 234 -14.77 -18.48 28.61
N ARG A 235 -14.36 -19.69 29.00
CA ARG A 235 -15.20 -20.90 28.94
C ARG A 235 -15.26 -21.51 30.33
N SER A 236 -16.46 -21.86 30.80
CA SER A 236 -16.65 -22.55 32.08
C SER A 236 -16.72 -24.07 31.87
N VAL A 237 -16.18 -24.82 32.83
CA VAL A 237 -16.29 -26.29 32.90
C VAL A 237 -16.91 -26.64 34.25
N GLN A 238 -17.92 -27.51 34.25
CA GLN A 238 -18.60 -27.97 35.47
C GLN A 238 -18.22 -29.41 35.77
N THR A 239 -17.68 -29.67 36.96
CA THR A 239 -17.39 -31.04 37.44
C THR A 239 -18.66 -31.75 37.93
N ARG A 240 -18.62 -33.09 37.98
CA ARG A 240 -19.69 -33.91 38.55
C ARG A 240 -19.90 -33.55 40.02
N ARG A 241 -21.16 -33.39 40.42
CA ARG A 241 -21.55 -33.24 41.83
C ARG A 241 -22.25 -34.51 42.27
N GLU A 242 -21.83 -35.05 43.41
CA GLU A 242 -22.44 -36.23 44.01
C GLU A 242 -23.36 -35.81 45.15
N SER A 243 -24.48 -36.53 45.28
CA SER A 243 -25.43 -36.36 46.38
C SER A 243 -25.92 -37.74 46.80
N GLY A 244 -25.85 -38.05 48.09
CA GLY A 244 -26.42 -39.27 48.67
C GLY A 244 -27.67 -38.93 49.47
N THR A 245 -28.70 -39.77 49.34
CA THR A 245 -29.93 -39.69 50.13
C THR A 245 -30.04 -40.96 50.97
N GLN A 246 -30.33 -40.80 52.26
CA GLN A 246 -30.53 -41.90 53.18
C GLN A 246 -31.98 -41.93 53.63
N MET A 247 -32.66 -43.06 53.39
CA MET A 247 -34.06 -43.24 53.81
C MET A 247 -34.13 -43.41 55.33
N GLU A 248 -35.13 -42.81 55.94
CA GLU A 248 -35.41 -42.95 57.37
C GLU A 248 -35.78 -44.40 57.71
N ARG A 249 -35.12 -44.95 58.74
CA ARG A 249 -35.36 -46.31 59.23
C ARG A 249 -35.32 -46.29 60.75
N HIS A 250 -36.11 -47.16 61.36
CA HIS A 250 -36.21 -47.26 62.81
C HIS A 250 -34.89 -47.65 63.50
N ASP A 251 -34.03 -48.41 62.82
CA ASP A 251 -32.72 -48.85 63.31
C ASP A 251 -31.59 -47.84 63.04
N LEU A 252 -31.86 -46.72 62.36
CA LEU A 252 -30.86 -45.75 61.93
C LEU A 252 -31.20 -44.34 62.42
N ARG A 253 -30.30 -43.75 63.21
CA ARG A 253 -30.45 -42.36 63.66
C ARG A 253 -29.95 -41.40 62.58
N LEU A 254 -30.85 -40.61 62.00
CA LEU A 254 -30.54 -39.55 61.04
C LEU A 254 -30.62 -38.17 61.69
N ASP A 255 -29.82 -37.22 61.21
CA ASP A 255 -29.84 -35.82 61.64
C ASP A 255 -30.62 -34.98 60.62
N SER A 256 -31.84 -34.60 60.97
CA SER A 256 -32.73 -33.77 60.14
C SER A 256 -32.67 -32.28 60.46
N SER A 257 -31.71 -31.82 61.28
CA SER A 257 -31.64 -30.43 61.74
C SER A 257 -31.46 -29.39 60.63
N LYS A 258 -30.90 -29.78 59.47
CA LYS A 258 -30.67 -28.91 58.30
C LYS A 258 -31.69 -29.12 57.17
N ASP A 259 -32.66 -30.01 57.35
CA ASP A 259 -33.67 -30.31 56.35
C ASP A 259 -34.70 -29.19 56.25
N ARG A 260 -35.34 -29.05 55.09
CA ARG A 260 -36.35 -28.02 54.82
C ARG A 260 -37.64 -28.66 54.32
N VAL A 261 -38.75 -28.34 54.96
CA VAL A 261 -40.09 -28.73 54.49
C VAL A 261 -40.57 -27.71 53.47
N LEU A 262 -40.86 -28.16 52.25
CA LEU A 262 -41.32 -27.31 51.15
C LEU A 262 -42.78 -27.65 50.81
N ALA A 263 -43.61 -26.61 50.62
CA ALA A 263 -44.95 -26.77 50.07
C ALA A 263 -44.91 -26.79 48.53
N ALA A 264 -45.63 -27.74 47.92
CA ALA A 264 -45.69 -27.85 46.47
C ALA A 264 -46.38 -26.63 45.84
N LYS A 265 -45.74 -26.05 44.83
CA LYS A 265 -46.34 -25.02 43.97
C LYS A 265 -47.12 -25.69 42.83
N PRO A 266 -47.99 -24.96 42.10
CA PRO A 266 -48.62 -25.47 40.89
C PRO A 266 -47.57 -26.06 39.96
N TYR A 267 -47.79 -27.31 39.55
CA TYR A 267 -46.89 -27.99 38.63
C TYR A 267 -46.98 -27.34 37.26
N PHE A 268 -45.83 -26.91 36.73
CA PHE A 268 -45.76 -26.35 35.40
C PHE A 268 -45.43 -27.46 34.42
N ASP A 269 -46.43 -27.86 33.64
CA ASP A 269 -46.31 -28.99 32.74
C ASP A 269 -45.42 -28.67 31.54
N SER A 270 -44.84 -29.71 30.92
CA SER A 270 -43.97 -29.56 29.77
C SER A 270 -44.67 -28.88 28.59
N TYR A 271 -45.97 -29.11 28.41
CA TYR A 271 -46.76 -28.45 27.37
C TYR A 271 -46.89 -26.94 27.61
N GLN A 272 -47.15 -26.51 28.85
CA GLN A 272 -47.23 -25.10 29.20
C GLN A 272 -45.88 -24.38 29.01
N LEU A 273 -44.77 -25.05 29.34
CA LEU A 273 -43.43 -24.55 29.09
C LEU A 273 -43.14 -24.38 27.59
N GLN A 274 -43.58 -25.33 26.78
CA GLN A 274 -43.42 -25.27 25.34
C GLN A 274 -44.21 -24.12 24.73
N CYS A 275 -45.50 -23.95 25.07
CA CYS A 275 -46.30 -22.83 24.59
C CYS A 275 -45.69 -21.48 24.98
N LEU A 276 -45.22 -21.32 26.23
CA LEU A 276 -44.56 -20.09 26.68
C LEU A 276 -43.27 -19.81 25.88
N ARG A 277 -42.49 -20.84 25.56
CA ARG A 277 -41.29 -20.72 24.74
C ARG A 277 -41.64 -20.30 23.31
N GLU A 278 -42.66 -20.89 22.71
CA GLU A 278 -43.14 -20.56 21.36
C GLU A 278 -43.58 -19.08 21.28
N ASP A 279 -44.42 -18.62 22.21
CA ASP A 279 -44.87 -17.22 22.28
C ASP A 279 -43.70 -16.24 22.47
N SER A 280 -42.77 -16.60 23.36
CA SER A 280 -41.57 -15.79 23.62
C SER A 280 -40.66 -15.70 22.39
N VAL A 281 -40.47 -16.82 21.67
CA VAL A 281 -39.68 -16.87 20.43
C VAL A 281 -40.33 -16.02 19.36
N LEU A 282 -41.65 -16.08 19.18
CA LEU A 282 -42.38 -15.23 18.22
C LEU A 282 -42.20 -13.75 18.52
N LEU A 283 -42.26 -13.36 19.80
CA LEU A 283 -42.01 -11.98 20.22
C LEU A 283 -40.58 -11.54 19.89
N ILE A 284 -39.57 -12.35 20.23
CA ILE A 284 -38.16 -12.06 19.94
C ILE A 284 -37.94 -11.94 18.43
N GLN A 285 -38.48 -12.86 17.64
CA GLN A 285 -38.38 -12.83 16.18
C GLN A 285 -39.01 -11.55 15.60
N ARG A 286 -40.21 -11.16 16.07
CA ARG A 286 -40.88 -9.92 15.64
C ARG A 286 -40.03 -8.70 15.92
N LEU A 287 -39.49 -8.58 17.14
CA LEU A 287 -38.64 -7.46 17.52
C LEU A 287 -37.32 -7.43 16.75
N TYR A 288 -36.70 -8.59 16.53
CA TYR A 288 -35.45 -8.72 15.78
C TYR A 288 -35.61 -8.32 14.31
N ARG A 289 -36.69 -8.78 13.65
CA ARG A 289 -37.03 -8.34 12.27
C ARG A 289 -37.19 -6.82 12.20
N GLY A 290 -37.89 -6.22 13.17
CA GLY A 290 -38.04 -4.76 13.27
C GLY A 290 -36.71 -4.03 13.49
N TYR A 291 -35.84 -4.56 14.36
CA TYR A 291 -34.50 -4.01 14.59
C TYR A 291 -33.64 -4.07 13.32
N LYS A 292 -33.60 -5.21 12.63
CA LYS A 292 -32.83 -5.37 11.39
C LYS A 292 -33.28 -4.41 10.30
N ALA A 293 -34.59 -4.23 10.12
CA ALA A 293 -35.12 -3.25 9.17
C ALA A 293 -34.70 -1.81 9.52
N ARG A 294 -34.76 -1.42 10.80
CA ARG A 294 -34.32 -0.08 11.24
C ARG A 294 -32.80 0.10 11.07
N ALA A 295 -32.00 -0.90 11.39
CA ALA A 295 -30.55 -0.85 11.22
C ALA A 295 -30.17 -0.68 9.74
N TYR A 296 -30.84 -1.38 8.84
CA TYR A 296 -30.65 -1.24 7.39
C TYR A 296 -31.03 0.15 6.87
N VAL A 297 -32.19 0.68 7.30
CA VAL A 297 -32.60 2.05 6.94
C VAL A 297 -31.62 3.09 7.49
N HIS A 298 -31.09 2.88 8.70
CA HIS A 298 -30.07 3.75 9.28
C HIS A 298 -28.79 3.75 8.44
N SER A 299 -28.28 2.57 8.04
CA SER A 299 -27.08 2.50 7.19
C SER A 299 -27.28 3.18 5.84
N LEU A 300 -28.48 3.06 5.24
CA LEU A 300 -28.79 3.74 3.97
C LEU A 300 -28.86 5.26 4.14
N ARG A 301 -29.45 5.76 5.23
CA ARG A 301 -29.47 7.19 5.56
C ARG A 301 -28.06 7.73 5.82
N ASP A 302 -27.20 6.96 6.47
CA ASP A 302 -25.80 7.33 6.69
C ASP A 302 -25.03 7.40 5.38
N GLN A 303 -25.20 6.40 4.51
CA GLN A 303 -24.58 6.41 3.18
C GLN A 303 -25.03 7.62 2.37
N ARG A 304 -26.33 7.94 2.36
CA ARG A 304 -26.87 9.13 1.68
C ARG A 304 -26.31 10.42 2.27
N ARG A 305 -26.19 10.52 3.60
CA ARG A 305 -25.57 11.68 4.28
C ARG A 305 -24.10 11.84 3.88
N ARG A 306 -23.33 10.75 3.82
CA ARG A 306 -21.93 10.77 3.38
C ARG A 306 -21.78 11.24 1.94
N VAL A 307 -22.59 10.70 1.02
CA VAL A 307 -22.57 11.12 -0.39
C VAL A 307 -22.98 12.59 -0.52
N ALA A 308 -24.02 13.05 0.18
CA ALA A 308 -24.43 14.45 0.16
C ALA A 308 -23.32 15.39 0.69
N ALA A 309 -22.63 14.99 1.76
CA ALA A 309 -21.49 15.76 2.30
C ALA A 309 -20.32 15.82 1.30
N MET A 310 -19.99 14.71 0.64
CA MET A 310 -18.97 14.68 -0.41
C MET A 310 -19.33 15.59 -1.58
N ASN A 311 -20.58 15.52 -2.07
CA ASN A 311 -21.04 16.38 -3.17
C ASN A 311 -21.03 17.87 -2.79
N GLN A 312 -21.32 18.20 -1.52
CA GLN A 312 -21.23 19.58 -1.03
C GLN A 312 -19.78 20.08 -0.99
N LEU A 313 -18.84 19.25 -0.58
CA LEU A 313 -17.41 19.59 -0.59
C LEU A 313 -16.92 19.79 -2.02
N GLU A 314 -17.25 18.88 -2.94
CA GLU A 314 -16.89 18.98 -4.36
C GLU A 314 -17.49 20.25 -5.00
N ALA A 315 -18.75 20.57 -4.70
CA ALA A 315 -19.38 21.80 -5.17
C ALA A 315 -18.70 23.07 -4.62
N GLN A 316 -18.26 23.05 -3.36
CA GLN A 316 -17.48 24.15 -2.78
C GLN A 316 -16.10 24.28 -3.43
N GLU A 317 -15.39 23.16 -3.64
CA GLU A 317 -14.10 23.16 -4.32
C GLU A 317 -14.21 23.69 -5.74
N ASN A 318 -15.22 23.25 -6.50
CA ASN A 318 -15.47 23.75 -7.85
C ASN A 318 -15.80 25.25 -7.84
N ALA A 319 -16.65 25.72 -6.91
CA ALA A 319 -16.96 27.15 -6.78
C ALA A 319 -15.73 28.00 -6.43
N ILE A 320 -14.83 27.48 -5.59
CA ILE A 320 -13.56 28.15 -5.26
C ILE A 320 -12.65 28.19 -6.50
N GLN A 321 -12.53 27.08 -7.24
CA GLN A 321 -11.75 27.01 -8.46
C GLN A 321 -12.27 27.97 -9.54
N ASP A 322 -13.58 28.03 -9.74
CA ASP A 322 -14.23 28.96 -10.68
C ASP A 322 -14.00 30.42 -10.26
N ALA A 323 -14.16 30.73 -8.97
CA ALA A 323 -13.88 32.07 -8.44
C ALA A 323 -12.41 32.45 -8.61
N ASP A 324 -11.48 31.53 -8.39
CA ASP A 324 -10.05 31.76 -8.57
C ASP A 324 -9.68 31.89 -10.06
N HIS A 325 -10.34 31.15 -10.95
CA HIS A 325 -10.22 31.33 -12.40
C HIS A 325 -10.68 32.73 -12.82
N GLN A 326 -11.85 33.17 -12.36
CA GLN A 326 -12.36 34.51 -12.63
C GLN A 326 -11.41 35.60 -12.09
N LYS A 327 -10.90 35.44 -10.87
CA LYS A 327 -9.90 36.37 -10.31
C LYS A 327 -8.65 36.42 -11.18
N ARG A 328 -8.15 35.28 -11.68
CA ARG A 328 -6.99 35.23 -12.57
C ARG A 328 -7.26 35.95 -13.88
N GLU A 329 -8.42 35.75 -14.51
CA GLU A 329 -8.78 36.47 -15.73
C GLU A 329 -8.86 37.98 -15.52
N VAL A 330 -9.49 38.42 -14.43
CA VAL A 330 -9.53 39.84 -14.05
C VAL A 330 -8.12 40.38 -13.83
N GLN A 331 -7.26 39.64 -13.13
CA GLN A 331 -5.86 40.04 -12.91
C GLN A 331 -5.07 40.13 -14.21
N ARG A 332 -5.29 39.20 -15.16
CA ARG A 332 -4.65 39.22 -16.49
C ARG A 332 -5.03 40.46 -17.29
N ARG A 333 -6.28 40.92 -17.18
CA ARG A 333 -6.75 42.18 -17.79
C ARG A 333 -6.16 43.42 -17.12
N MET A 334 -6.12 43.43 -15.79
CA MET A 334 -5.65 44.58 -15.02
C MET A 334 -4.11 44.74 -15.05
N HIS A 335 -3.38 43.62 -15.11
CA HIS A 335 -1.91 43.59 -15.03
C HIS A 335 -1.34 42.56 -16.03
N PRO A 336 -1.39 42.84 -17.35
CA PRO A 336 -0.87 41.92 -18.37
C PRO A 336 0.66 41.79 -18.23
N LYS A 337 1.18 40.55 -18.12
CA LYS A 337 2.63 40.30 -18.00
C LYS A 337 3.17 39.46 -19.15
N THR A 338 2.41 38.47 -19.59
CA THR A 338 2.83 37.52 -20.62
C THR A 338 2.37 37.97 -22.01
N VAL A 339 2.99 37.43 -23.06
CA VAL A 339 2.59 37.71 -24.45
C VAL A 339 1.12 37.34 -24.67
N GLY A 340 0.70 36.18 -24.14
CA GLY A 340 -0.69 35.73 -24.21
C GLY A 340 -1.69 36.64 -23.48
N ASP A 341 -1.27 37.37 -22.44
CA ASP A 341 -2.14 38.37 -21.79
C ASP A 341 -2.35 39.58 -22.70
N PHE A 342 -1.31 40.01 -23.40
CA PHE A 342 -1.41 41.11 -24.37
C PHE A 342 -2.22 40.71 -25.60
N GLU A 343 -2.10 39.47 -26.08
CA GLU A 343 -2.95 38.93 -27.15
C GLU A 343 -4.44 39.00 -26.79
N VAL A 344 -4.81 38.69 -25.54
CA VAL A 344 -6.20 38.85 -25.07
C VAL A 344 -6.65 40.31 -25.16
N LEU A 345 -5.81 41.27 -24.74
CA LEU A 345 -6.15 42.70 -24.81
C LEU A 345 -6.28 43.19 -26.27
N TYR A 346 -5.40 42.75 -27.17
CA TYR A 346 -5.52 43.07 -28.59
C TYR A 346 -6.79 42.49 -29.20
N ASN A 347 -7.11 41.24 -28.89
CA ASN A 347 -8.33 40.59 -29.36
C ASN A 347 -9.59 41.27 -28.82
N GLU A 348 -9.59 41.72 -27.55
CA GLU A 348 -10.70 42.49 -26.96
C GLU A 348 -10.84 43.88 -27.60
N LEU A 349 -9.73 44.56 -27.88
CA LEU A 349 -9.71 45.84 -28.58
C LEU A 349 -10.23 45.71 -30.02
N ASP A 350 -9.79 44.69 -30.75
CA ASP A 350 -10.25 44.40 -32.11
C ASP A 350 -11.74 44.08 -32.13
N LYS A 351 -12.23 43.28 -31.17
CA LYS A 351 -13.67 43.01 -31.02
C LYS A 351 -14.45 44.29 -30.71
N TRP A 352 -13.95 45.15 -29.84
CA TRP A 352 -14.58 46.44 -29.55
C TRP A 352 -14.65 47.32 -30.80
N ARG A 353 -13.55 47.41 -31.57
CA ARG A 353 -13.51 48.14 -32.85
C ARG A 353 -14.58 47.59 -33.80
N GLN A 354 -14.62 46.28 -34.03
CA GLN A 354 -15.59 45.64 -34.93
C GLN A 354 -17.04 45.90 -34.51
N VAL A 355 -17.34 45.83 -33.21
CA VAL A 355 -18.69 46.09 -32.70
C VAL A 355 -19.07 47.55 -32.90
N GLU A 356 -18.16 48.48 -32.63
CA GLU A 356 -18.45 49.91 -32.73
C GLU A 356 -18.54 50.39 -34.18
N THR A 357 -17.68 49.89 -35.06
CA THR A 357 -17.79 50.14 -36.51
C THR A 357 -19.07 49.54 -37.06
N ARG A 358 -19.45 48.33 -36.64
CA ARG A 358 -20.70 47.71 -37.08
C ARG A 358 -21.93 48.50 -36.63
N LYS A 359 -21.98 48.97 -35.37
CA LYS A 359 -23.08 49.84 -34.92
C LYS A 359 -23.18 51.10 -35.78
N LEU A 360 -22.03 51.72 -36.07
CA LEU A 360 -21.97 52.91 -36.92
C LEU A 360 -22.43 52.63 -38.35
N GLU A 361 -22.15 51.44 -38.88
CA GLU A 361 -22.62 50.97 -40.20
C GLU A 361 -24.13 50.68 -40.23
N GLU A 362 -24.67 50.11 -39.15
CA GLU A 362 -26.09 49.78 -38.98
C GLU A 362 -26.96 51.03 -38.78
N ASP A 363 -26.42 52.10 -38.18
CA ASP A 363 -27.12 53.37 -37.96
C ASP A 363 -27.34 54.13 -39.28
N ARG A 364 -28.51 53.93 -39.90
CA ARG A 364 -28.91 54.55 -41.18
C ARG A 364 -29.38 56.00 -41.08
N THR A 365 -29.51 56.55 -39.87
CA THR A 365 -30.05 57.90 -39.62
C THR A 365 -29.00 59.00 -39.67
N MET A 366 -27.71 58.64 -39.67
CA MET A 366 -26.60 59.59 -39.60
C MET A 366 -26.21 60.09 -41.00
N SER A 367 -25.92 61.38 -41.12
CA SER A 367 -25.34 61.95 -42.33
C SER A 367 -23.92 61.42 -42.58
N GLU A 368 -23.44 61.45 -43.82
CA GLU A 368 -22.09 60.97 -44.19
C GLU A 368 -20.99 61.73 -43.40
N ASP A 369 -21.13 63.05 -43.25
CA ASP A 369 -20.21 63.89 -42.47
C ASP A 369 -20.18 63.51 -40.98
N GLU A 370 -21.35 63.16 -40.42
CA GLU A 370 -21.47 62.77 -39.02
C GLU A 370 -20.89 61.38 -38.78
N ARG A 371 -21.09 60.47 -39.75
CA ARG A 371 -20.48 59.14 -39.76
C ARG A 371 -18.96 59.23 -39.82
N GLN A 372 -18.40 60.12 -40.64
CA GLN A 372 -16.96 60.31 -40.73
C GLN A 372 -16.36 60.83 -39.42
N ARG A 373 -16.97 61.84 -38.79
CA ARG A 373 -16.51 62.35 -37.47
C ARG A 373 -16.60 61.28 -36.38
N ALA A 374 -17.64 60.46 -36.40
CA ALA A 374 -17.81 59.38 -35.44
C ALA A 374 -16.77 58.26 -35.66
N MET A 375 -16.44 57.94 -36.91
CA MET A 375 -15.35 57.03 -37.26
C MET A 375 -13.99 57.56 -36.79
N GLU A 376 -13.70 58.83 -37.01
CA GLU A 376 -12.51 59.51 -36.46
C GLU A 376 -12.47 59.42 -34.93
N GLY A 377 -13.62 59.55 -34.26
CA GLY A 377 -13.77 59.36 -32.83
C GLY A 377 -13.44 57.93 -32.36
N ILE A 378 -13.81 56.91 -33.13
CA ILE A 378 -13.45 55.50 -32.85
C ILE A 378 -11.94 55.30 -33.02
N LEU A 379 -11.35 55.80 -34.12
CA LEU A 379 -9.91 55.71 -34.38
C LEU A 379 -9.07 56.46 -33.32
N ALA A 380 -9.52 57.63 -32.87
CA ALA A 380 -8.86 58.37 -31.80
C ALA A 380 -8.88 57.60 -30.47
N LYS A 381 -9.96 56.87 -30.18
CA LYS A 381 -10.05 55.99 -29.01
C LYS A 381 -9.16 54.75 -29.17
N GLU A 382 -9.17 54.10 -30.33
CA GLU A 382 -8.32 52.94 -30.64
C GLU A 382 -6.84 53.28 -30.49
N THR A 383 -6.38 54.37 -31.12
CA THR A 383 -4.99 54.83 -31.02
C THR A 383 -4.58 55.12 -29.58
N LYS A 384 -5.45 55.75 -28.78
CA LYS A 384 -5.20 55.97 -27.35
C LYS A 384 -5.09 54.65 -26.58
N LEU A 385 -5.95 53.66 -26.86
CA LEU A 385 -5.90 52.34 -26.22
C LEU A 385 -4.63 51.57 -26.62
N LEU A 386 -4.24 51.58 -27.89
CA LEU A 386 -2.97 51.00 -28.35
C LEU A 386 -1.77 51.63 -27.63
N GLN A 387 -1.72 52.96 -27.52
CA GLN A 387 -0.67 53.65 -26.75
C GLN A 387 -0.66 53.23 -25.28
N THR A 388 -1.81 53.00 -24.65
CA THR A 388 -1.86 52.47 -23.28
C THR A 388 -1.36 51.04 -23.19
N ILE A 389 -1.69 50.17 -24.14
CA ILE A 389 -1.17 48.80 -24.22
C ILE A 389 0.35 48.81 -24.37
N ASP A 390 0.92 49.71 -25.19
CA ASP A 390 2.36 49.83 -25.35
C ASP A 390 3.07 50.29 -24.07
N ARG A 391 2.47 51.24 -23.34
CA ARG A 391 2.97 51.61 -22.00
C ARG A 391 2.92 50.43 -21.04
N LEU A 392 1.83 49.65 -21.04
CA LEU A 392 1.72 48.44 -20.22
C LEU A 392 2.80 47.42 -20.60
N LYS A 393 3.08 47.22 -21.90
CA LYS A 393 4.17 46.36 -22.37
C LYS A 393 5.54 46.79 -21.84
N LEU A 394 5.83 48.09 -21.83
CA LEU A 394 7.08 48.61 -21.26
C LEU A 394 7.16 48.31 -19.75
N THR A 395 6.10 48.63 -19.00
CA THR A 395 6.06 48.35 -17.54
C THR A 395 6.16 46.86 -17.22
N ALA A 396 5.52 46.01 -18.02
CA ALA A 396 5.56 44.56 -17.89
C ALA A 396 6.96 44.04 -18.23
N SER A 397 7.60 44.52 -19.29
CA SER A 397 8.98 44.17 -19.65
C SER A 397 9.96 44.49 -18.52
N ASP A 398 9.85 45.68 -17.91
CA ASP A 398 10.67 46.08 -16.77
C ASP A 398 10.41 45.21 -15.53
N SER A 399 9.15 44.91 -15.23
CA SER A 399 8.77 44.04 -14.10
C SER A 399 9.21 42.60 -14.32
N ASN A 400 9.05 42.07 -15.54
CA ASN A 400 9.48 40.75 -15.94
C ASN A 400 11.00 40.62 -15.92
N ARG A 401 11.73 41.66 -16.33
CA ARG A 401 13.20 41.71 -16.21
C ARG A 401 13.62 41.65 -14.75
N LYS A 402 12.99 42.41 -13.86
CA LYS A 402 13.24 42.37 -12.41
C LYS A 402 12.95 40.98 -11.82
N GLN A 403 11.83 40.37 -12.18
CA GLN A 403 11.46 39.01 -11.75
C GLN A 403 12.43 37.95 -12.29
N ARG A 404 12.92 38.10 -13.53
CA ARG A 404 13.91 37.20 -14.12
C ARG A 404 15.25 37.27 -13.41
N ILE A 405 15.70 38.48 -13.07
CA ILE A 405 16.93 38.67 -12.28
C ILE A 405 16.76 38.02 -10.91
N GLU A 406 15.61 38.22 -10.26
CA GLU A 406 15.29 37.63 -8.96
C GLU A 406 15.30 36.10 -9.02
N SER A 407 14.61 35.50 -10.00
CA SER A 407 14.57 34.05 -10.16
C SER A 407 15.93 33.48 -10.51
N MET A 408 16.74 34.20 -11.29
CA MET A 408 18.13 33.83 -11.59
C MET A 408 19.00 33.80 -10.34
N LEU A 409 18.93 34.82 -9.49
CA LEU A 409 19.69 34.88 -8.23
C LEU A 409 19.25 33.78 -7.25
N GLN A 410 17.95 33.55 -7.13
CA GLN A 410 17.39 32.45 -6.32
C GLN A 410 17.81 31.07 -6.85
N PHE A 411 17.88 30.93 -8.17
CA PHE A 411 18.32 29.68 -8.80
C PHE A 411 19.79 29.36 -8.52
N MET A 412 20.67 30.36 -8.48
CA MET A 412 22.08 30.17 -8.15
C MET A 412 22.33 29.93 -6.65
N SER A 413 21.52 30.53 -5.78
CA SER A 413 21.65 30.41 -4.32
C SER A 413 20.97 29.16 -3.73
N ARG A 414 20.13 28.47 -4.49
CA ARG A 414 19.40 27.29 -4.01
C ARG A 414 20.36 26.15 -3.60
N PRO A 415 20.05 25.41 -2.51
CA PRO A 415 20.83 24.24 -2.14
C PRO A 415 20.75 23.16 -3.22
N LYS A 416 21.83 22.39 -3.37
CA LYS A 416 21.84 21.23 -4.28
C LYS A 416 21.12 20.07 -3.62
N GLN A 417 20.30 19.37 -4.39
CA GLN A 417 19.60 18.19 -3.94
C GLN A 417 20.43 16.95 -4.26
N TRP A 418 20.92 16.26 -3.23
CA TRP A 418 21.69 15.03 -3.37
C TRP A 418 20.81 13.84 -3.01
N GLN A 419 20.75 12.86 -3.92
CA GLN A 419 20.14 11.58 -3.63
C GLN A 419 21.12 10.75 -2.81
N MET A 420 20.69 10.35 -1.62
CA MET A 420 21.43 9.44 -0.75
C MET A 420 21.28 8.00 -1.25
N SER A 421 22.17 7.10 -0.81
CA SER A 421 22.07 5.65 -1.05
C SER A 421 20.70 5.07 -0.67
N ASP A 422 20.06 5.68 0.32
CA ASP A 422 18.80 5.23 0.90
C ASP A 422 17.57 5.75 0.12
N GLY A 423 17.77 6.38 -1.03
CA GLY A 423 16.72 6.95 -1.88
C GLY A 423 16.15 8.28 -1.37
N GLY A 424 16.63 8.80 -0.23
CA GLY A 424 16.25 10.11 0.30
C GLY A 424 16.96 11.26 -0.42
N VAL A 425 16.25 12.38 -0.64
CA VAL A 425 16.85 13.62 -1.16
C VAL A 425 17.24 14.51 0.01
N ARG A 426 18.52 14.88 0.12
CA ARG A 426 19.03 15.84 1.10
C ARG A 426 19.46 17.13 0.41
N GLU A 427 19.08 18.26 0.99
CA GLU A 427 19.54 19.57 0.58
C GLU A 427 20.93 19.85 1.16
N VAL A 428 21.89 20.11 0.29
CA VAL A 428 23.30 20.34 0.63
C VAL A 428 23.72 21.70 0.06
N HIS A 429 24.21 22.57 0.94
CA HIS A 429 24.87 23.81 0.54
C HIS A 429 26.34 23.52 0.25
N THR A 430 26.75 23.72 -1.01
CA THR A 430 28.16 23.72 -1.40
C THR A 430 28.75 25.11 -1.12
N PRO A 431 30.09 25.24 -0.97
CA PRO A 431 30.74 26.55 -0.83
C PRO A 431 30.36 27.50 -1.97
N PHE A 432 30.13 26.98 -3.18
CA PHE A 432 29.68 27.75 -4.33
C PHE A 432 28.25 28.28 -4.19
N THR A 433 27.30 27.47 -3.70
CA THR A 433 25.93 27.95 -3.43
C THR A 433 25.86 28.93 -2.25
N ILE A 434 26.74 28.77 -1.25
CA ILE A 434 26.86 29.73 -0.13
C ILE A 434 27.35 31.07 -0.66
N ARG A 435 28.44 31.06 -1.45
CA ARG A 435 28.96 32.27 -2.10
C ARG A 435 27.92 32.94 -3.01
N ALA A 436 27.17 32.15 -3.80
CA ALA A 436 26.09 32.70 -4.64
C ALA A 436 24.97 33.34 -3.81
N LYS A 437 24.66 32.78 -2.64
CA LYS A 437 23.71 33.36 -1.68
C LYS A 437 24.24 34.67 -1.09
N GLU A 438 25.50 34.72 -0.67
CA GLU A 438 26.14 35.95 -0.17
C GLU A 438 26.12 37.06 -1.22
N LEU A 439 26.44 36.74 -2.48
CA LEU A 439 26.36 37.68 -3.61
C LEU A 439 24.95 38.17 -3.88
N MET A 440 23.94 37.29 -3.76
CA MET A 440 22.52 37.67 -3.85
C MET A 440 22.14 38.63 -2.72
N ASP A 441 22.54 38.35 -1.48
CA ASP A 441 22.25 39.19 -0.33
C ASP A 441 22.91 40.58 -0.48
N LEU A 442 24.15 40.65 -0.98
CA LEU A 442 24.82 41.90 -1.31
C LEU A 442 24.11 42.68 -2.43
N TYR A 443 23.60 41.99 -3.45
CA TYR A 443 22.82 42.62 -4.51
C TYR A 443 21.51 43.22 -3.96
N HIS A 444 20.82 42.51 -3.08
CA HIS A 444 19.64 43.05 -2.39
C HIS A 444 19.99 44.24 -1.52
N GLY A 445 21.10 44.19 -0.79
CA GLY A 445 21.62 45.32 0.00
C GLY A 445 21.93 46.55 -0.85
N LEU A 446 22.51 46.38 -2.05
CA LEU A 446 22.76 47.47 -2.98
C LEU A 446 21.49 48.09 -3.54
N LYS A 447 20.46 47.27 -3.78
CA LYS A 447 19.16 47.69 -4.33
C LYS A 447 18.26 48.34 -3.28
N LEU A 448 18.40 47.99 -2.00
CA LEU A 448 17.59 48.53 -0.92
C LEU A 448 17.91 50.01 -0.69
N SER A 449 16.87 50.83 -0.51
CA SER A 449 17.04 52.20 -0.01
C SER A 449 17.20 52.15 1.51
N LEU A 450 18.44 52.02 1.97
CA LEU A 450 18.75 52.00 3.41
C LEU A 450 18.45 53.37 4.04
N ALA A 451 17.88 53.33 5.25
CA ALA A 451 17.47 54.52 5.98
C ALA A 451 18.69 55.27 6.50
N SER A 452 19.61 54.55 7.14
CA SER A 452 20.87 55.08 7.68
C SER A 452 21.97 55.18 6.62
N VAL A 453 22.81 56.21 6.74
CA VAL A 453 24.01 56.37 5.93
C VAL A 453 25.06 55.33 6.33
N ASP A 454 25.19 55.04 7.62
CA ASP A 454 26.18 54.10 8.15
C ASP A 454 25.91 52.67 7.65
N GLU A 455 24.65 52.23 7.69
CA GLU A 455 24.23 50.94 7.12
C GLU A 455 24.56 50.85 5.62
N ARG A 456 24.40 51.96 4.89
CA ARG A 456 24.74 52.00 3.46
C ARG A 456 26.23 51.92 3.24
N LEU A 457 27.03 52.63 4.05
CA LEU A 457 28.49 52.57 4.00
C LEU A 457 29.00 51.18 4.35
N ASP A 458 28.39 50.48 5.30
CA ASP A 458 28.74 49.09 5.65
C ASP A 458 28.46 48.13 4.49
N VAL A 459 27.30 48.25 3.83
CA VAL A 459 27.00 47.43 2.63
C VAL A 459 27.99 47.73 1.51
N LEU A 460 28.30 49.01 1.25
CA LEU A 460 29.28 49.41 0.25
C LEU A 460 30.67 48.87 0.57
N LEU A 461 31.06 48.88 1.84
CA LEU A 461 32.32 48.31 2.32
C LEU A 461 32.36 46.80 2.06
N ASN A 462 31.30 46.07 2.43
CA ASN A 462 31.22 44.62 2.20
C ASN A 462 31.30 44.26 0.72
N VAL A 463 30.61 45.01 -0.15
CA VAL A 463 30.72 44.84 -1.61
C VAL A 463 32.14 45.15 -2.10
N LYS A 464 32.78 46.19 -1.56
CA LYS A 464 34.16 46.54 -1.93
C LYS A 464 35.13 45.40 -1.61
N TRP A 465 35.02 44.78 -0.44
CA TRP A 465 35.88 43.66 -0.05
C TRP A 465 35.65 42.42 -0.92
N THR A 466 34.41 42.06 -1.22
CA THR A 466 34.12 40.88 -2.06
C THR A 466 34.57 41.05 -3.51
N VAL A 467 34.45 42.26 -4.05
CA VAL A 467 34.87 42.57 -5.42
C VAL A 467 36.40 42.66 -5.52
N LYS A 468 37.09 43.08 -4.46
CA LYS A 468 38.56 43.20 -4.41
C LYS A 468 39.28 41.85 -4.43
N GLU A 469 38.57 40.73 -4.27
CA GLU A 469 39.14 39.39 -4.46
C GLU A 469 39.66 39.15 -5.89
N PHE A 470 39.15 39.91 -6.87
CA PHE A 470 39.56 39.79 -8.27
C PHE A 470 39.97 41.14 -8.84
N ASP A 471 41.09 41.18 -9.55
CA ASP A 471 41.58 42.39 -10.21
C ASP A 471 41.27 42.38 -11.71
N CYS A 472 40.16 42.99 -12.11
CA CYS A 472 39.78 43.18 -13.52
C CYS A 472 39.16 44.56 -13.79
N ALA A 473 39.00 44.93 -15.06
CA ALA A 473 38.44 46.24 -15.44
C ALA A 473 37.05 46.50 -14.82
N LEU A 474 36.18 45.48 -14.79
CA LEU A 474 34.85 45.55 -14.19
C LEU A 474 34.92 45.82 -12.67
N THR A 475 35.77 45.08 -11.94
CA THR A 475 35.94 45.27 -10.50
C THR A 475 36.50 46.65 -10.15
N ARG A 476 37.42 47.20 -10.95
CA ARG A 476 37.97 48.55 -10.76
C ARG A 476 36.91 49.62 -10.94
N GLU A 477 36.04 49.47 -11.94
CA GLU A 477 34.91 50.39 -12.16
C GLU A 477 33.90 50.33 -11.00
N ILE A 478 33.59 49.13 -10.50
CA ILE A 478 32.72 48.96 -9.33
C ILE A 478 33.33 49.64 -8.10
N ILE A 479 34.61 49.42 -7.82
CA ILE A 479 35.32 50.04 -6.68
C ILE A 479 35.34 51.57 -6.81
N GLU A 480 35.62 52.11 -7.99
CA GLU A 480 35.61 53.56 -8.22
C GLU A 480 34.21 54.17 -7.99
N LEU A 481 33.15 53.48 -8.42
CA LEU A 481 31.78 53.91 -8.17
C LEU A 481 31.39 53.83 -6.70
N ILE A 482 31.87 52.81 -5.98
CA ILE A 482 31.67 52.68 -4.53
C ILE A 482 32.36 53.83 -3.80
N ASP A 483 33.62 54.13 -4.13
CA ASP A 483 34.38 55.21 -3.48
C ASP A 483 33.76 56.58 -3.77
N ARG A 484 33.26 56.79 -4.99
CA ARG A 484 32.47 57.98 -5.35
C ARG A 484 31.15 58.06 -4.57
N GLU A 485 30.42 56.95 -4.40
CA GLU A 485 29.19 56.94 -3.60
C GLU A 485 29.50 57.28 -2.14
N ALA A 486 30.52 56.66 -1.56
CA ALA A 486 30.94 56.86 -0.18
C ALA A 486 31.37 58.31 0.09
N ASP A 487 32.14 58.92 -0.81
CA ASP A 487 32.54 60.34 -0.71
C ASP A 487 31.34 61.30 -0.85
N MET A 488 30.38 60.99 -1.72
CA MET A 488 29.16 61.81 -1.83
C MET A 488 28.24 61.67 -0.60
N LEU A 489 28.19 60.48 0.00
CA LEU A 489 27.43 60.21 1.23
C LEU A 489 28.07 60.90 2.44
N SER A 490 29.40 60.82 2.60
CA SER A 490 30.13 61.48 3.68
C SER A 490 30.00 63.02 3.62
N ARG A 491 29.86 63.58 2.42
CA ARG A 491 29.57 65.00 2.17
C ARG A 491 28.09 65.39 2.32
N GLY A 492 27.20 64.44 2.66
CA GLY A 492 25.79 64.72 2.91
C GLY A 492 24.96 65.04 1.67
N ARG A 493 25.31 64.51 0.49
CA ARG A 493 24.49 64.71 -0.73
C ARG A 493 23.12 64.03 -0.61
N LYS A 494 22.10 64.64 -1.21
CA LYS A 494 20.73 64.08 -1.23
C LYS A 494 20.68 62.75 -1.98
N LYS A 495 19.88 61.81 -1.48
CA LYS A 495 19.71 60.45 -2.04
C LYS A 495 19.25 60.47 -3.52
N GLU A 496 18.42 61.43 -3.91
CA GLU A 496 17.91 61.61 -5.28
C GLU A 496 19.04 61.85 -6.30
N SER A 497 20.08 62.59 -5.91
CA SER A 497 21.23 62.86 -6.78
C SER A 497 22.09 61.63 -7.05
N LEU A 498 21.94 60.57 -6.23
CA LEU A 498 22.72 59.34 -6.31
C LEU A 498 22.01 58.24 -7.09
N GLU A 499 20.77 58.44 -7.56
CA GLU A 499 20.00 57.39 -8.22
C GLU A 499 20.69 56.82 -9.47
N GLY A 500 21.23 57.69 -10.33
CA GLY A 500 21.93 57.26 -11.54
C GLY A 500 23.17 56.44 -11.22
N LEU A 501 23.95 56.88 -10.24
CA LEU A 501 25.15 56.18 -9.77
C LEU A 501 24.79 54.81 -9.17
N ARG A 502 23.77 54.75 -8.30
CA ARG A 502 23.30 53.51 -7.69
C ARG A 502 22.76 52.51 -8.71
N LYS A 503 22.02 52.98 -9.72
CA LYS A 503 21.55 52.13 -10.84
C LYS A 503 22.73 51.55 -11.62
N ARG A 504 23.74 52.36 -11.93
CA ARG A 504 24.96 51.89 -12.61
C ARG A 504 25.72 50.87 -11.76
N LEU A 505 25.96 51.17 -10.48
CA LEU A 505 26.63 50.26 -9.55
C LEU A 505 25.91 48.91 -9.44
N THR A 506 24.58 48.94 -9.27
CA THR A 506 23.75 47.72 -9.15
C THR A 506 23.80 46.89 -10.44
N ASN A 507 23.78 47.54 -11.61
CA ASN A 507 23.87 46.84 -12.90
C ASN A 507 25.26 46.22 -13.14
N LEU A 508 26.35 46.93 -12.79
CA LEU A 508 27.71 46.40 -12.90
C LEU A 508 27.95 45.26 -11.91
N PHE A 509 27.42 45.37 -10.68
CA PHE A 509 27.48 44.28 -9.71
C PHE A 509 26.67 43.06 -10.19
N LEU A 510 25.54 43.26 -10.86
CA LEU A 510 24.81 42.15 -11.49
C LEU A 510 25.63 41.47 -12.60
N GLN A 511 26.34 42.22 -13.43
CA GLN A 511 27.28 41.64 -14.42
C GLN A 511 28.41 40.86 -13.74
N PHE A 512 28.90 41.33 -12.58
CA PHE A 512 29.87 40.59 -11.77
C PHE A 512 29.31 39.25 -11.29
N ILE A 513 28.06 39.20 -10.83
CA ILE A 513 27.40 37.95 -10.38
C ILE A 513 27.14 36.98 -11.54
N GLU A 514 26.81 37.49 -12.74
CA GLU A 514 26.54 36.68 -13.94
C GLU A 514 27.81 36.03 -14.54
N ASN A 515 28.99 36.49 -14.14
CA ASN A 515 30.25 35.97 -14.67
C ASN A 515 30.69 34.70 -13.93
N PRO A 516 30.94 33.58 -14.66
CA PRO A 516 31.27 32.29 -14.05
C PRO A 516 32.63 32.27 -13.35
N GLU A 517 33.54 33.19 -13.71
CA GLU A 517 34.85 33.33 -13.06
C GLU A 517 34.73 33.79 -11.61
N PHE A 518 33.74 34.64 -11.31
CA PHE A 518 33.52 35.20 -9.97
C PHE A 518 32.46 34.42 -9.17
N ASN A 519 31.47 33.88 -9.89
CA ASN A 519 30.41 33.05 -9.35
C ASN A 519 30.30 31.74 -10.15
N PRO A 520 30.87 30.62 -9.66
CA PRO A 520 30.88 29.36 -10.39
C PRO A 520 29.48 28.79 -10.67
N GLU A 521 28.46 29.11 -9.86
CA GLU A 521 27.08 28.68 -10.12
C GLU A 521 26.45 29.43 -11.31
N ALA A 522 27.01 30.55 -11.76
CA ALA A 522 26.55 31.25 -12.96
C ALA A 522 26.81 30.45 -14.25
N SER A 523 27.74 29.49 -14.23
CA SER A 523 27.96 28.56 -15.35
C SER A 523 26.70 27.73 -15.68
N ALA A 524 25.89 27.41 -14.66
CA ALA A 524 24.65 26.66 -14.81
C ALA A 524 23.56 27.42 -15.59
N LEU A 525 23.67 28.76 -15.68
CA LEU A 525 22.77 29.59 -16.47
C LEU A 525 23.16 29.63 -17.96
N LYS A 526 24.46 29.56 -18.27
CA LYS A 526 24.98 29.58 -19.65
C LYS A 526 24.85 28.23 -20.35
N HIS A 527 25.01 27.14 -19.59
CA HIS A 527 24.81 25.77 -20.07
C HIS A 527 23.65 25.16 -19.29
N PRO A 528 22.38 25.37 -19.72
CA PRO A 528 21.29 24.63 -19.13
C PRO A 528 21.58 23.15 -19.38
N LYS A 529 21.80 22.38 -18.30
CA LYS A 529 21.91 20.93 -18.41
C LYS A 529 20.61 20.45 -19.08
N PRO A 530 20.67 19.71 -20.20
CA PRO A 530 19.48 19.04 -20.70
C PRO A 530 19.00 18.12 -19.57
N THR A 531 17.78 18.38 -19.12
CA THR A 531 17.07 17.61 -18.11
C THR A 531 16.92 16.16 -18.51
#